data_AF-A0A2A4YB55-F1
#
_entry.id   AF-A0A2A4YB55-F1
#
_cell.length_a   1.000
_cell.length_b   1.000
_cell.length_c   1.000
_cell.angle_alpha   90.00
_cell.angle_beta   90.00
_cell.angle_gamma   90.00
#
_symmetry.space_group_name_H-M   'P 1'
#
loop_
_entity.id
_entity.type
_entity.pdbx_description
1 polymer ?
#
loop_
_entity_poly.entity_id
_entity_poly.type
_entity_poly.pdbx_seq_one_letter_code
_entity_poly.pdbx_strand_id
1 'polypeptide(L)'
;MKKILLIGTVLAVVIGIFLTLKSPSDEEPIHIKYSDMITIPYIKDMCKSHNLDPFGGGGGFLGGVNLIIISFASDDQVGITQARNLLIECSEDLLQRMNSDEQIKPYLEHYPFSEKGIELSINYFDATSDWVPPEFIASASVRKGKVRYSIFNHKTRKFKTVHKESYREAQNIVQSNDNITSNSVPTENPSKHPFQIK
;
A
#
# COMPACT_ATOMS: atom_id res chain seq x y z
N MET A 1 67.22 -3.54 36.03
CA MET A 1 66.30 -4.48 36.72
C MET A 1 64.87 -4.19 36.25
N LYS A 2 64.17 -5.24 35.74
CA LYS A 2 62.70 -5.41 35.57
C LYS A 2 61.93 -4.30 34.80
N LYS A 3 61.63 -4.45 33.50
CA LYS A 3 60.42 -5.06 32.86
C LYS A 3 59.08 -4.71 33.53
N ILE A 4 58.12 -4.21 32.72
CA ILE A 4 56.64 -4.41 32.66
C ILE A 4 56.08 -3.23 31.83
N LEU A 5 55.81 -3.37 30.53
CA LEU A 5 54.59 -3.90 29.89
C LEU A 5 53.30 -3.23 30.40
N LEU A 6 52.78 -2.25 29.67
CA LEU A 6 51.37 -1.84 29.75
C LEU A 6 50.77 -1.87 28.34
N ILE A 7 50.60 -3.08 27.82
CA ILE A 7 49.69 -3.40 26.73
C ILE A 7 48.53 -4.14 27.39
N GLY A 8 47.34 -3.53 27.37
CA GLY A 8 46.11 -4.02 28.00
C GLY A 8 45.34 -2.81 28.50
N THR A 9 44.16 -2.45 28.00
CA THR A 9 43.06 -3.25 27.47
C THR A 9 42.14 -2.34 26.66
N VAL A 10 42.20 -2.39 25.31
CA VAL A 10 41.12 -1.87 24.43
C VAL A 10 40.38 -3.04 23.78
N LEU A 11 40.38 -4.20 24.44
CA LEU A 11 39.68 -5.41 24.01
C LEU A 11 38.47 -5.67 24.91
N ALA A 12 37.55 -4.70 25.00
CA ALA A 12 36.30 -4.84 25.77
C ALA A 12 35.08 -4.18 25.10
N VAL A 13 35.13 -3.88 23.80
CA VAL A 13 33.96 -3.30 23.08
C VAL A 13 33.54 -4.11 21.84
N VAL A 14 34.30 -5.12 21.41
CA VAL A 14 33.94 -5.92 20.22
C VAL A 14 33.28 -7.27 20.56
N ILE A 15 33.12 -7.61 21.84
CA ILE A 15 32.44 -8.85 22.29
C ILE A 15 31.03 -8.53 22.83
N GLY A 16 30.37 -7.51 22.28
CA GLY A 16 29.09 -7.01 22.81
C GLY A 16 27.98 -6.77 21.78
N ILE A 17 28.18 -7.07 20.49
CA ILE A 17 27.15 -6.84 19.44
C ILE A 17 27.08 -8.02 18.43
N PHE A 18 27.42 -9.24 18.83
CA PHE A 18 27.24 -10.42 17.95
C PHE A 18 26.71 -11.66 18.68
N LEU A 19 25.99 -11.47 19.78
CA LEU A 19 25.17 -12.50 20.42
C LEU A 19 23.82 -11.93 20.85
N THR A 20 23.05 -11.39 19.90
CA THR A 20 21.61 -11.63 19.96
C THR A 20 21.39 -13.07 19.50
N LEU A 21 21.58 -13.97 20.46
CA LEU A 21 20.92 -15.26 20.48
C LEU A 21 19.45 -15.00 20.13
N LYS A 22 19.02 -15.35 18.89
CA LYS A 22 17.60 -15.55 18.61
C LYS A 22 17.12 -16.56 19.64
N SER A 23 16.24 -16.14 20.53
CA SER A 23 15.66 -17.05 21.52
C SER A 23 14.95 -18.18 20.77
N PRO A 24 14.94 -19.43 21.26
CA PRO A 24 14.26 -20.54 20.58
C PRO A 24 12.72 -20.48 20.62
N SER A 25 12.11 -19.30 20.84
CA SER A 25 10.65 -19.16 21.00
C SER A 25 9.99 -18.08 20.14
N ASP A 26 10.67 -17.52 19.15
CA ASP A 26 10.06 -16.54 18.22
C ASP A 26 9.68 -17.19 16.89
N GLU A 27 8.93 -18.31 16.92
CA GLU A 27 8.24 -18.77 15.72
C GLU A 27 7.19 -17.72 15.34
N GLU A 28 7.30 -17.19 14.11
CA GLU A 28 6.30 -16.29 13.56
C GLU A 28 4.92 -16.96 13.60
N PRO A 29 3.90 -16.29 14.16
CA PRO A 29 2.55 -16.83 14.16
C PRO A 29 2.12 -17.25 12.75
N ILE A 30 1.54 -18.44 12.64
CA ILE A 30 1.26 -19.10 11.34
C ILE A 30 0.40 -18.23 10.41
N HIS A 31 -0.53 -17.44 10.95
CA HIS A 31 -1.37 -16.54 10.18
C HIS A 31 -0.63 -15.35 9.60
N ILE A 32 0.48 -14.90 10.22
CA ILE A 32 1.36 -13.87 9.64
C ILE A 32 2.10 -14.47 8.45
N LYS A 33 2.66 -15.67 8.61
CA LYS A 33 3.30 -16.40 7.51
C LYS A 33 2.36 -16.61 6.32
N TYR A 34 1.13 -17.05 6.55
CA TYR A 34 0.14 -17.22 5.48
C TYR A 34 -0.28 -15.89 4.85
N SER A 35 -0.40 -14.82 5.64
CA SER A 35 -0.63 -13.48 5.12
C SER A 35 0.52 -13.05 4.19
N ASP A 36 1.76 -13.25 4.59
CA ASP A 36 2.94 -12.89 3.80
C ASP A 36 3.08 -13.70 2.51
N MET A 37 2.68 -14.98 2.54
CA MET A 37 2.58 -15.81 1.33
C MET A 37 1.61 -15.25 0.29
N ILE A 38 0.65 -14.41 0.70
CA ILE A 38 -0.29 -13.73 -0.19
C ILE A 38 0.18 -12.32 -0.55
N THR A 39 0.56 -11.51 0.45
CA THR A 39 0.86 -10.08 0.26
C THR A 39 2.17 -9.83 -0.46
N ILE A 40 3.21 -10.66 -0.27
CA ILE A 40 4.51 -10.48 -0.94
C ILE A 40 4.38 -10.67 -2.46
N PRO A 41 3.81 -11.80 -2.97
CA PRO A 41 3.57 -11.94 -4.40
C PRO A 41 2.63 -10.86 -4.95
N TYR A 42 1.58 -10.52 -4.21
CA TYR A 42 0.64 -9.45 -4.58
C TYR A 42 1.35 -8.12 -4.81
N ILE A 43 2.18 -7.66 -3.86
CA ILE A 43 2.94 -6.40 -3.98
C ILE A 43 3.82 -6.44 -5.23
N LYS A 44 4.55 -7.55 -5.43
CA LYS A 44 5.41 -7.72 -6.59
C LYS A 44 4.65 -7.66 -7.92
N ASP A 45 3.48 -8.27 -7.98
CA ASP A 45 2.63 -8.28 -9.17
C ASP A 45 2.13 -6.86 -9.47
N MET A 46 1.59 -6.16 -8.45
CA MET A 46 1.09 -4.79 -8.60
C MET A 46 2.18 -3.79 -9.00
N CYS A 47 3.38 -3.91 -8.42
CA CYS A 47 4.54 -3.12 -8.83
C CYS A 47 4.85 -3.30 -10.31
N LYS A 48 4.81 -4.54 -10.79
CA LYS A 48 5.14 -4.88 -12.17
C LYS A 48 4.04 -4.47 -13.16
N SER A 49 2.76 -4.69 -12.83
CA SER A 49 1.65 -4.46 -13.75
C SER A 49 1.24 -2.98 -13.85
N HIS A 50 1.48 -2.19 -12.81
CA HIS A 50 0.95 -0.82 -12.71
C HIS A 50 2.01 0.27 -12.52
N ASN A 51 3.29 -0.03 -12.73
CA ASN A 51 4.40 0.92 -12.49
C ASN A 51 4.33 1.52 -11.08
N LEU A 52 4.20 0.65 -10.08
CA LEU A 52 4.13 1.03 -8.67
C LEU A 52 5.41 0.62 -7.94
N ASP A 53 5.75 1.38 -6.91
CA ASP A 53 6.83 1.05 -5.98
C ASP A 53 6.26 0.70 -4.60
N PRO A 54 6.85 -0.26 -3.87
CA PRO A 54 6.45 -0.53 -2.50
C PRO A 54 6.85 0.65 -1.61
N PHE A 55 5.89 1.20 -0.87
CA PHE A 55 6.11 2.39 -0.03
C PHE A 55 5.98 2.09 1.47
N GLY A 56 5.11 1.16 1.84
CA GLY A 56 4.94 0.75 3.23
C GLY A 56 3.97 -0.41 3.39
N GLY A 57 4.01 -1.05 4.55
CA GLY A 57 3.13 -2.16 4.87
C GLY A 57 2.93 -2.33 6.38
N GLY A 58 1.90 -3.08 6.75
CA GLY A 58 1.59 -3.40 8.13
C GLY A 58 0.28 -4.17 8.23
N GLY A 59 -0.27 -4.28 9.44
CA GLY A 59 -1.53 -4.96 9.65
C GLY A 59 -1.93 -5.11 11.11
N GLY A 60 -3.08 -5.73 11.32
CA GLY A 60 -3.61 -6.12 12.62
C GLY A 60 -3.63 -7.64 12.72
N PHE A 61 -2.63 -8.19 13.43
CA PHE A 61 -2.37 -9.64 13.46
C PHE A 61 -2.57 -10.29 14.85
N LEU A 62 -3.27 -9.63 15.79
CA LEU A 62 -3.45 -10.19 17.13
C LEU A 62 -4.54 -11.27 17.11
N GLY A 63 -4.15 -12.54 17.24
CA GLY A 63 -5.07 -13.70 17.27
C GLY A 63 -5.56 -14.19 15.90
N GLY A 64 -5.30 -13.43 14.83
CA GLY A 64 -5.69 -13.71 13.46
C GLY A 64 -5.39 -12.50 12.57
N VAL A 65 -5.82 -12.52 11.31
CA VAL A 65 -5.71 -11.39 10.39
C VAL A 65 -7.00 -10.58 10.43
N ASN A 66 -6.92 -9.41 11.05
CA ASN A 66 -8.00 -8.42 11.10
C ASN A 66 -7.82 -7.35 10.02
N LEU A 67 -6.57 -6.93 9.77
CA LEU A 67 -6.27 -5.82 8.88
C LEU A 67 -4.99 -6.08 8.10
N ILE A 68 -5.03 -5.82 6.79
CA ILE A 68 -3.86 -5.73 5.92
C ILE A 68 -3.67 -4.27 5.50
N ILE A 69 -2.46 -3.73 5.71
CA ILE A 69 -2.11 -2.38 5.30
C ILE A 69 -1.02 -2.46 4.24
N ILE A 70 -1.26 -1.89 3.06
CA ILE A 70 -0.29 -1.81 1.97
C ILE A 70 -0.31 -0.40 1.41
N SER A 71 0.86 0.18 1.19
CA SER A 71 1.01 1.49 0.56
C SER A 71 1.99 1.39 -0.60
N PHE A 72 1.59 1.97 -1.72
CA PHE A 72 2.40 2.10 -2.92
C PHE A 72 2.77 3.55 -3.17
N ALA A 73 3.84 3.74 -3.94
CA ALA A 73 4.24 5.00 -4.54
C ALA A 73 4.15 4.90 -6.06
N SER A 74 3.94 6.03 -6.73
CA SER A 74 3.95 6.18 -8.18
C SER A 74 4.46 7.57 -8.54
N ASP A 75 5.13 7.69 -9.67
CA ASP A 75 5.56 8.96 -10.28
C ASP A 75 4.54 9.52 -11.29
N ASP A 76 3.39 8.86 -11.44
CA ASP A 76 2.33 9.29 -12.35
C ASP A 76 1.58 10.52 -11.83
N GLN A 77 1.15 11.37 -12.77
CA GLN A 77 0.29 12.52 -12.50
C GLN A 77 -1.14 12.20 -12.93
N VAL A 78 -1.99 11.90 -11.95
CA VAL A 78 -3.34 11.36 -12.21
C VAL A 78 -4.47 12.23 -11.68
N GLY A 79 -5.61 12.17 -12.39
CA GLY A 79 -6.89 12.67 -11.90
C GLY A 79 -7.63 11.64 -11.03
N ILE A 80 -8.78 12.03 -10.48
CA ILE A 80 -9.61 11.14 -9.63
C ILE A 80 -10.01 9.86 -10.36
N THR A 81 -10.38 9.92 -11.65
CA THR A 81 -10.83 8.73 -12.39
C THR A 81 -9.72 7.68 -12.51
N GLN A 82 -8.52 8.08 -12.92
CA GLN A 82 -7.37 7.18 -13.02
C GLN A 82 -6.97 6.62 -11.65
N ALA A 83 -6.89 7.49 -10.64
CA ALA A 83 -6.58 7.09 -9.27
C ALA A 83 -7.63 6.12 -8.69
N ARG A 84 -8.91 6.30 -9.03
CA ARG A 84 -10.00 5.40 -8.63
C ARG A 84 -9.84 4.03 -9.27
N ASN A 85 -9.68 3.98 -10.58
CA ASN A 85 -9.60 2.72 -11.31
C ASN A 85 -8.46 1.87 -10.75
N LEU A 86 -7.26 2.44 -10.64
CA LEU A 86 -6.10 1.72 -10.12
C LEU A 86 -6.28 1.29 -8.66
N LEU A 87 -6.77 2.17 -7.79
CA LEU A 87 -6.97 1.85 -6.38
C LEU A 87 -7.99 0.71 -6.19
N ILE A 88 -9.08 0.72 -6.95
CA ILE A 88 -10.11 -0.34 -6.88
C ILE A 88 -9.57 -1.63 -7.47
N GLU A 89 -8.87 -1.60 -8.61
CA GLU A 89 -8.24 -2.78 -9.20
C GLU A 89 -7.27 -3.45 -8.21
N CYS A 90 -6.35 -2.67 -7.62
CA CYS A 90 -5.43 -3.19 -6.60
C CYS A 90 -6.17 -3.76 -5.38
N SER A 91 -7.24 -3.09 -4.94
CA SER A 91 -8.01 -3.53 -3.76
C SER A 91 -8.77 -4.82 -4.02
N GLU A 92 -9.43 -4.94 -5.17
CA GLU A 92 -10.16 -6.14 -5.56
C GLU A 92 -9.23 -7.35 -5.77
N ASP A 93 -8.06 -7.16 -6.39
CA ASP A 93 -7.07 -8.24 -6.55
C ASP A 93 -6.57 -8.76 -5.18
N LEU A 94 -6.27 -7.86 -4.23
CA LEU A 94 -5.90 -8.25 -2.87
C LEU A 94 -7.02 -9.03 -2.18
N LEU A 95 -8.25 -8.50 -2.21
CA LEU A 95 -9.41 -9.15 -1.59
C LEU A 95 -9.67 -10.53 -2.22
N GLN A 96 -9.51 -10.66 -3.54
CA GLN A 96 -9.66 -11.93 -4.25
C GLN A 96 -8.62 -12.94 -3.78
N ARG A 97 -7.34 -12.58 -3.69
CA ARG A 97 -6.27 -13.48 -3.23
C ARG A 97 -6.51 -13.92 -1.77
N MET A 98 -6.83 -12.97 -0.90
CA MET A 98 -7.13 -13.25 0.51
C MET A 98 -8.32 -14.20 0.69
N ASN A 99 -9.37 -14.04 -0.12
CA ASN A 99 -10.58 -14.85 -0.02
C ASN A 99 -10.49 -16.22 -0.71
N SER A 100 -9.52 -16.40 -1.62
CA SER A 100 -9.32 -17.63 -2.39
C SER A 100 -8.29 -18.57 -1.78
N ASP A 101 -7.46 -18.08 -0.86
CA ASP A 101 -6.46 -18.90 -0.17
C ASP A 101 -7.07 -19.67 1.02
N GLU A 102 -7.08 -21.00 0.92
CA GLU A 102 -7.65 -21.86 1.95
C GLU A 102 -6.77 -21.95 3.22
N GLN A 103 -5.48 -21.58 3.15
CA GLN A 103 -4.58 -21.64 4.30
C GLN A 103 -4.81 -20.46 5.25
N ILE A 104 -5.06 -19.26 4.72
CA ILE A 104 -5.31 -18.07 5.55
C ILE A 104 -6.74 -18.03 6.12
N LYS A 105 -7.70 -18.62 5.40
CA LYS A 105 -9.14 -18.54 5.72
C LYS A 105 -9.52 -18.84 7.18
N PRO A 106 -8.96 -19.87 7.87
CA PRO A 106 -9.26 -20.14 9.28
C PRO A 106 -8.79 -19.03 10.24
N TYR A 107 -7.91 -18.15 9.79
CA TYR A 107 -7.28 -17.10 10.58
C TYR A 107 -7.81 -15.71 10.27
N LEU A 108 -8.72 -15.56 9.30
CA LEU A 108 -9.35 -14.28 9.01
C LEU A 108 -10.37 -13.95 10.10
N GLU A 109 -10.27 -12.77 10.70
CA GLU A 109 -11.20 -12.31 11.74
C GLU A 109 -12.66 -12.30 11.23
N HIS A 110 -12.85 -12.06 9.94
CA HIS A 110 -14.13 -12.17 9.26
C HIS A 110 -13.96 -12.81 7.88
N TYR A 111 -14.94 -13.62 7.48
CA TYR A 111 -15.00 -14.21 6.15
C TYR A 111 -16.39 -13.96 5.51
N PRO A 112 -16.46 -13.49 4.25
CA PRO A 112 -15.32 -13.09 3.41
C PRO A 112 -14.56 -11.87 3.97
N PHE A 113 -13.27 -11.81 3.68
CA PHE A 113 -12.46 -10.61 3.86
C PHE A 113 -13.01 -9.50 2.95
N SER A 114 -13.16 -8.31 3.50
CA SER A 114 -13.88 -7.20 2.85
C SER A 114 -13.05 -5.92 2.86
N GLU A 115 -13.56 -4.86 2.24
CA GLU A 115 -12.93 -3.53 2.21
C GLU A 115 -12.69 -2.91 3.60
N LYS A 116 -13.27 -3.49 4.65
CA LYS A 116 -13.04 -3.11 6.05
C LYS A 116 -11.79 -3.73 6.65
N GLY A 117 -11.34 -4.87 6.10
CA GLY A 117 -10.13 -5.58 6.48
C GLY A 117 -8.88 -5.12 5.73
N ILE A 118 -8.98 -4.12 4.83
CA ILE A 118 -7.83 -3.55 4.12
C ILE A 118 -7.70 -2.04 4.34
N GLU A 119 -6.46 -1.57 4.44
CA GLU A 119 -6.09 -0.19 4.20
C GLU A 119 -5.06 -0.16 3.08
N LEU A 120 -5.49 0.31 1.90
CA LEU A 120 -4.62 0.39 0.72
C LEU A 120 -4.46 1.86 0.33
N SER A 121 -3.23 2.30 0.05
CA SER A 121 -2.99 3.64 -0.46
C SER A 121 -2.02 3.66 -1.64
N ILE A 122 -2.23 4.61 -2.54
CA ILE A 122 -1.30 4.95 -3.63
C ILE A 122 -0.97 6.43 -3.49
N ASN A 123 0.32 6.71 -3.33
CA ASN A 123 0.87 8.03 -3.08
C ASN A 123 1.65 8.48 -4.32
N TYR A 124 1.35 9.68 -4.81
CA TYR A 124 1.88 10.17 -6.08
C TYR A 124 2.91 11.27 -5.82
N PHE A 125 4.10 11.07 -6.37
CA PHE A 125 5.25 11.97 -6.23
C PHE A 125 5.66 12.52 -7.61
N ASP A 126 6.30 13.68 -7.63
CA ASP A 126 6.93 14.21 -8.83
C ASP A 126 8.35 13.67 -9.02
N ALA A 127 9.00 14.06 -10.13
CA ALA A 127 10.35 13.64 -10.48
C ALA A 127 11.43 14.08 -9.45
N THR A 128 11.10 14.98 -8.53
CA THR A 128 11.99 15.43 -7.45
C THR A 128 11.74 14.68 -6.13
N SER A 129 10.86 13.69 -6.14
CA SER A 129 10.39 12.95 -4.96
C SER A 129 9.64 13.82 -3.93
N ASP A 130 9.11 14.98 -4.34
CA ASP A 130 8.10 15.70 -3.56
C ASP A 130 6.69 15.33 -4.06
N TRP A 131 5.64 15.79 -3.40
CA TRP A 131 4.27 15.53 -3.83
C TRP A 131 3.97 16.15 -5.20
N VAL A 132 3.15 15.48 -6.01
CA VAL A 132 2.68 16.04 -7.30
C VAL A 132 2.03 17.43 -7.14
N PRO A 133 2.01 18.26 -8.21
CA PRO A 133 1.31 19.54 -8.22
C PRO A 133 -0.16 19.44 -7.78
N PRO A 134 -0.73 20.51 -7.18
CA PRO A 134 -2.05 20.46 -6.53
C PRO A 134 -3.23 20.24 -7.48
N GLU A 135 -3.03 20.34 -8.80
CA GLU A 135 -4.00 19.98 -9.82
C GLU A 135 -4.18 18.45 -9.99
N PHE A 136 -3.26 17.65 -9.46
CA PHE A 136 -3.30 16.18 -9.49
C PHE A 136 -3.61 15.59 -8.11
N ILE A 137 -4.07 14.34 -8.10
CA ILE A 137 -4.26 13.59 -6.86
C ILE A 137 -2.89 13.18 -6.31
N ALA A 138 -2.61 13.61 -5.08
CA ALA A 138 -1.39 13.26 -4.36
C ALA A 138 -1.53 11.96 -3.56
N SER A 139 -2.76 11.59 -3.17
CA SER A 139 -3.01 10.32 -2.48
C SER A 139 -4.43 9.83 -2.72
N ALA A 140 -4.55 8.55 -3.08
CA ALA A 140 -5.80 7.81 -3.14
C ALA A 140 -5.73 6.66 -2.13
N SER A 141 -6.79 6.44 -1.34
CA SER A 141 -6.76 5.42 -0.29
C SER A 141 -8.12 4.80 -0.02
N VAL A 142 -8.12 3.49 0.26
CA VAL A 142 -9.21 2.75 0.87
C VAL A 142 -8.92 2.62 2.35
N ARG A 143 -9.88 2.98 3.20
CA ARG A 143 -9.77 2.80 4.65
C ARG A 143 -11.15 2.67 5.27
N LYS A 144 -11.38 1.58 6.01
CA LYS A 144 -12.66 1.30 6.69
C LYS A 144 -13.86 1.41 5.73
N GLY A 145 -13.70 0.84 4.54
CA GLY A 145 -14.71 0.85 3.46
C GLY A 145 -15.04 2.21 2.84
N LYS A 146 -14.17 3.20 3.03
CA LYS A 146 -14.29 4.50 2.38
C LYS A 146 -13.10 4.76 1.50
N VAL A 147 -13.35 5.36 0.34
CA VAL A 147 -12.32 5.84 -0.57
C VAL A 147 -12.12 7.33 -0.37
N ARG A 148 -10.86 7.77 -0.37
CA ARG A 148 -10.48 9.17 -0.21
C ARG A 148 -9.44 9.56 -1.24
N TYR A 149 -9.67 10.71 -1.87
CA TYR A 149 -8.74 11.35 -2.79
C TYR A 149 -8.31 12.70 -2.22
N SER A 150 -7.00 12.91 -2.12
CA SER A 150 -6.44 14.13 -1.56
C SER A 150 -5.40 14.74 -2.49
N ILE A 151 -5.40 16.06 -2.54
CA ILE A 151 -4.32 16.86 -3.13
C ILE A 151 -3.37 17.32 -2.03
N PHE A 152 -2.13 17.64 -2.39
CA PHE A 152 -1.15 18.19 -1.46
C PHE A 152 -1.01 19.70 -1.65
N ASN A 153 -1.21 20.47 -0.57
CA ASN A 153 -0.95 21.90 -0.59
C ASN A 153 0.52 22.16 -0.22
N HIS A 154 1.32 22.48 -1.23
CA HIS A 154 2.75 22.76 -1.12
C HIS A 154 3.09 23.97 -0.23
N LYS A 155 2.20 24.97 -0.13
CA LYS A 155 2.40 26.14 0.75
C LYS A 155 2.23 25.79 2.22
N THR A 156 1.21 25.00 2.54
CA THR A 156 0.89 24.65 3.93
C THR A 156 1.49 23.31 4.38
N ARG A 157 2.10 22.55 3.45
CA ARG A 157 2.57 21.16 3.61
C ARG A 157 1.51 20.24 4.22
N LYS A 158 0.27 20.32 3.72
CA LYS A 158 -0.89 19.56 4.23
C LYS A 158 -1.68 18.93 3.10
N PHE A 159 -2.17 17.72 3.36
CA PHE A 159 -3.19 17.10 2.51
C PHE A 159 -4.54 17.79 2.67
N LYS A 160 -5.22 17.98 1.56
CA LYS A 160 -6.62 18.39 1.50
C LYS A 160 -7.40 17.32 0.75
N THR A 161 -8.35 16.69 1.42
CA THR A 161 -9.28 15.79 0.74
C THR A 161 -10.18 16.59 -0.18
N VAL A 162 -10.23 16.19 -1.45
CA VAL A 162 -11.06 16.81 -2.49
C VAL A 162 -12.27 15.97 -2.85
N HIS A 163 -12.22 14.65 -2.59
CA HIS A 163 -13.35 13.75 -2.82
C HIS A 163 -13.33 12.57 -1.86
N LYS A 164 -14.53 12.09 -1.52
CA LYS A 164 -14.77 10.88 -0.72
C LYS A 164 -16.01 10.17 -1.26
N GLU A 165 -15.96 8.86 -1.22
CA GLU A 165 -17.06 7.97 -1.59
C GLU A 165 -16.94 6.67 -0.78
N SER A 166 -17.98 5.86 -0.77
CA SER A 166 -17.89 4.49 -0.29
C SER A 166 -17.11 3.64 -1.28
N TYR A 167 -16.51 2.55 -0.78
CA TYR A 167 -15.85 1.57 -1.64
C TYR A 167 -16.78 1.04 -2.75
N ARG A 168 -18.03 0.76 -2.39
CA ARG A 168 -19.05 0.27 -3.33
C ARG A 168 -19.40 1.28 -4.42
N GLU A 169 -19.51 2.57 -4.08
CA GLU A 169 -19.73 3.61 -5.09
C GLU A 169 -18.56 3.68 -6.07
N ALA A 170 -17.32 3.68 -5.57
CA ALA A 170 -16.13 3.66 -6.41
C ALA A 170 -16.10 2.43 -7.32
N GLN A 171 -16.39 1.24 -6.79
CA GLN A 171 -16.46 -0.01 -7.54
C GLN A 171 -17.52 0.05 -8.67
N ASN A 172 -18.72 0.55 -8.36
CA ASN A 172 -19.79 0.71 -9.35
C ASN A 172 -19.39 1.68 -10.48
N ILE A 173 -18.66 2.75 -10.15
CA ILE A 173 -18.15 3.71 -11.14
C ILE A 173 -17.13 3.04 -12.07
N VAL A 174 -16.18 2.26 -11.52
CA VAL A 174 -15.18 1.53 -12.32
C VAL A 174 -15.87 0.57 -13.28
N GLN A 175 -16.79 -0.27 -12.78
CA GLN A 175 -17.53 -1.23 -13.59
C GLN A 175 -18.38 -0.57 -14.67
N SER A 176 -18.96 0.61 -14.39
CA SER A 176 -19.74 1.36 -15.38
C SER A 176 -18.86 1.90 -16.51
N ASN A 177 -17.64 2.33 -16.20
CA ASN A 177 -16.69 2.82 -17.20
C ASN A 177 -16.21 1.70 -18.13
N ASP A 178 -16.00 0.49 -17.60
CA ASP A 178 -15.60 -0.67 -18.40
C ASP A 178 -16.69 -1.05 -19.41
N ASN A 179 -17.95 -1.02 -18.99
CA ASN A 179 -19.12 -1.30 -19.85
C ASN A 179 -19.34 -0.25 -20.94
N ILE A 180 -18.94 1.01 -20.73
CA ILE A 180 -19.00 2.05 -21.76
C ILE A 180 -17.88 1.81 -22.78
N THR A 181 -16.67 1.52 -22.29
CA THR A 181 -15.49 1.32 -23.13
C THR A 181 -15.59 0.04 -23.99
N SER A 182 -16.24 -1.02 -23.49
CA SER A 182 -16.48 -2.25 -24.24
C SER A 182 -17.53 -2.10 -25.36
N ASN A 183 -18.36 -1.05 -25.32
CA ASN A 183 -19.43 -0.81 -26.29
C ASN A 183 -19.12 0.35 -27.27
N SER A 184 -17.92 0.95 -27.19
CA SER A 184 -17.50 2.03 -28.09
C SER A 184 -16.05 1.83 -28.57
N VAL A 185 -15.88 1.36 -29.81
CA VAL A 185 -14.69 1.61 -30.65
C VAL A 185 -15.17 2.57 -31.76
N PRO A 186 -14.50 3.70 -32.09
CA PRO A 186 -13.04 3.84 -32.24
C PRO A 186 -12.37 5.12 -31.67
N THR A 187 -11.04 5.03 -31.54
CA THR A 187 -9.97 6.04 -31.61
C THR A 187 -10.27 7.49 -31.20
N GLU A 188 -9.74 7.92 -30.05
CA GLU A 188 -8.79 9.04 -29.93
C GLU A 188 -8.31 9.22 -28.48
N ASN A 189 -7.06 9.68 -28.35
CA ASN A 189 -6.30 9.87 -27.12
C ASN A 189 -6.94 10.98 -26.23
N PRO A 190 -7.45 10.68 -25.02
CA PRO A 190 -8.01 11.72 -24.17
C PRO A 190 -6.90 12.46 -23.43
N SER A 191 -6.60 13.63 -23.98
CA SER A 191 -5.97 14.81 -23.38
C SER A 191 -6.01 14.87 -21.85
N LYS A 192 -4.82 15.10 -21.28
CA LYS A 192 -4.56 15.52 -19.89
C LYS A 192 -5.27 16.85 -19.61
N HIS A 193 -6.51 16.82 -19.12
CA HIS A 193 -7.18 18.03 -18.64
C HIS A 193 -7.27 18.08 -17.10
N PRO A 194 -6.61 19.05 -16.46
CA PRO A 194 -6.78 19.31 -15.03
C PRO A 194 -8.16 19.92 -14.73
N PHE A 195 -8.63 19.70 -13.50
CA PHE A 195 -9.94 20.07 -12.97
C PHE A 195 -10.44 21.48 -13.36
N GLN A 196 -11.70 21.56 -13.79
CA GLN A 196 -12.50 22.78 -13.80
C GLN A 196 -13.34 22.82 -12.51
N ILE A 197 -13.11 23.82 -11.67
CA ILE A 197 -13.88 24.07 -10.45
C ILE A 197 -14.99 25.06 -10.80
N LYS A 198 -16.24 24.72 -10.48
CA LYS A 198 -17.38 25.67 -10.44
C LYS A 198 -17.42 26.40 -9.10
#